data_AF-A0A833Z1U0-F1
#
_entry.id   AF-A0A833Z1U0-F1
#
_cell.length_a   1.000
_cell.length_b   1.000
_cell.length_c   1.000
_cell.angle_alpha   90.00
_cell.angle_beta   90.00
_cell.angle_gamma   90.00
#
_symmetry.space_group_name_H-M   'P 1'
#
loop_
_entity.id
_entity.type
_entity.pdbx_description
1 polymer ?
#
loop_
_entity_poly.entity_id
_entity_poly.type
_entity_poly.pdbx_seq_one_letter_code
_entity_poly.pdbx_strand_id
1 'polypeptide(L)'
;MAGLWVSVGSLIAAGQRGQRSPQQLMRRVALWTLKHASHYSRHHLMVTRSLCSADSYSNEKTFDKILVANRGEIACRVIKTCKKMGIKTVAIHSDVDASSVHVKMADEAVCVGPAPTSKSYLNMDAIMEAIKKTRAQAVHPGYGFLSENKEFAKYLAAEDIIFIGPDTCAIQAMGDKIESKLLAKKAKVNTIPGFDGVVKDADEAVRIAREIGKFLN
;
A
#
# COMPACT_ATOMS: atom_id res chain seq x y z
N MET A 1 -7.02 -34.11 -53.54
CA MET A 1 -6.66 -35.00 -54.68
C MET A 1 -5.21 -35.39 -54.44
N ALA A 2 -4.78 -36.62 -54.19
CA ALA A 2 -5.33 -37.98 -54.17
C ALA A 2 -4.32 -38.78 -53.31
N GLY A 3 -4.56 -39.99 -52.80
CA GLY A 3 -5.66 -40.93 -52.88
C GLY A 3 -5.31 -42.04 -51.87
N LEU A 4 -6.33 -42.53 -51.18
CA LEU A 4 -6.25 -43.67 -50.27
C LEU A 4 -6.05 -44.96 -51.07
N TRP A 5 -5.19 -45.84 -50.56
CA TRP A 5 -5.22 -47.27 -50.86
C TRP A 5 -5.85 -48.03 -49.70
N VAL A 6 -6.67 -49.01 -50.07
CA VAL A 6 -7.46 -49.90 -49.22
C VAL A 6 -6.70 -51.21 -49.05
N SER A 7 -6.70 -51.82 -47.86
CA SER A 7 -6.88 -53.28 -47.72
C SER A 7 -7.01 -53.78 -46.28
N VAL A 8 -8.15 -54.42 -45.98
CA VAL A 8 -8.33 -55.80 -45.45
C VAL A 8 -7.63 -56.18 -44.13
N GLY A 9 -8.24 -56.81 -43.12
CA GLY A 9 -9.59 -57.34 -42.91
C GLY A 9 -9.73 -57.98 -41.52
N SER A 10 -10.96 -57.90 -40.98
CA SER A 10 -11.77 -58.92 -40.26
C SER A 10 -11.26 -59.89 -39.15
N LEU A 11 -12.00 -59.82 -38.02
CA LEU A 11 -12.52 -60.90 -37.11
C LEU A 11 -11.46 -61.68 -36.25
N ILE A 12 -11.61 -62.04 -34.95
CA ILE A 12 -12.69 -62.14 -33.93
C ILE A 12 -12.09 -62.28 -32.50
N ALA A 13 -12.83 -61.75 -31.51
CA ALA A 13 -13.00 -62.09 -30.07
C ALA A 13 -11.87 -62.68 -29.18
N ALA A 14 -11.70 -62.12 -27.97
CA ALA A 14 -12.30 -62.60 -26.70
C ALA A 14 -11.78 -61.74 -25.52
N GLY A 15 -12.55 -61.71 -24.42
CA GLY A 15 -12.55 -60.61 -23.44
C GLY A 15 -11.50 -60.62 -22.34
N GLN A 16 -11.46 -59.53 -21.57
CA GLN A 16 -11.02 -59.46 -20.18
C GLN A 16 -11.71 -58.32 -19.43
N ARG A 17 -11.82 -58.50 -18.11
CA ARG A 17 -12.51 -57.71 -17.09
C ARG A 17 -11.95 -56.29 -16.96
N GLY A 18 -12.82 -55.32 -16.66
CA GLY A 18 -12.43 -53.98 -16.22
C GLY A 18 -13.42 -53.41 -15.20
N GLN A 19 -12.98 -53.29 -13.96
CA GLN A 19 -13.71 -52.71 -12.83
C GLN A 19 -14.03 -51.22 -13.08
N ARG A 20 -15.26 -50.79 -12.78
CA ARG A 20 -15.69 -49.38 -12.77
C ARG A 20 -15.57 -48.80 -11.36
N SER A 21 -15.16 -47.52 -11.28
CA SER A 21 -14.77 -46.85 -10.05
C SER A 21 -15.94 -46.27 -9.21
N PRO A 22 -15.76 -46.06 -7.89
CA PRO A 22 -16.85 -45.93 -6.90
C PRO A 22 -17.50 -44.55 -6.77
N GLN A 23 -17.34 -43.64 -7.73
CA GLN A 23 -17.72 -42.22 -7.53
C GLN A 23 -19.10 -41.83 -8.06
N GLN A 24 -19.81 -42.74 -8.76
CA GLN A 24 -21.11 -42.42 -9.38
C GLN A 24 -22.34 -42.92 -8.60
N LEU A 25 -22.16 -43.68 -7.50
CA LEU A 25 -23.28 -44.22 -6.72
C LEU A 25 -23.64 -43.39 -5.46
N MET A 26 -22.77 -42.48 -5.01
CA MET A 26 -23.00 -41.66 -3.80
C MET A 26 -23.83 -40.38 -4.02
N ARG A 27 -24.20 -40.04 -5.26
CA ARG A 27 -24.95 -38.80 -5.56
C ARG A 27 -26.48 -38.93 -5.42
N ARG A 28 -27.03 -40.11 -5.11
CA ARG A 28 -28.49 -40.32 -5.01
C ARG A 28 -29.04 -40.58 -3.61
N VAL A 29 -28.18 -40.85 -2.61
CA VAL A 29 -28.60 -41.11 -1.23
C VAL A 29 -28.73 -39.82 -0.40
N ALA A 30 -27.94 -38.78 -0.72
CA ALA A 30 -27.97 -37.49 -0.01
C ALA A 30 -29.22 -36.63 -0.31
N LEU A 31 -30.00 -36.97 -1.34
CA LEU A 31 -31.19 -36.20 -1.76
C LEU A 31 -32.52 -36.75 -1.18
N TRP A 32 -32.48 -37.83 -0.40
CA TRP A 32 -33.70 -38.46 0.14
C TRP A 32 -33.92 -38.22 1.65
N THR A 33 -32.90 -37.82 2.41
CA THR A 33 -33.03 -37.51 3.84
C THR A 33 -33.52 -36.08 4.14
N LEU A 34 -33.91 -35.33 3.11
CA LEU A 34 -34.32 -33.92 3.19
C LEU A 34 -35.84 -33.70 3.20
N LYS A 35 -36.66 -34.71 3.52
CA LYS A 35 -38.13 -34.57 3.46
C LYS A 35 -38.95 -34.76 4.74
N HIS A 36 -38.42 -35.24 5.86
CA HIS A 36 -39.26 -35.38 7.08
C HIS A 36 -38.47 -35.23 8.38
N ALA A 37 -38.10 -34.00 8.75
CA ALA A 37 -37.82 -33.64 10.14
C ALA A 37 -38.51 -32.30 10.44
N SER A 38 -39.71 -32.41 10.99
CA SER A 38 -40.60 -31.34 11.38
C SER A 38 -40.24 -30.81 12.78
N HIS A 39 -40.27 -29.48 12.92
CA HIS A 39 -40.57 -28.71 14.13
C HIS A 39 -39.70 -28.85 15.39
N TYR A 40 -38.78 -27.90 15.60
CA TYR A 40 -38.84 -27.03 16.78
C TYR A 40 -38.19 -25.67 16.50
N SER A 41 -38.77 -24.63 17.10
CA SER A 41 -38.59 -23.23 16.76
C SER A 41 -37.76 -22.49 17.82
N ARG A 42 -37.18 -21.36 17.38
CA ARG A 42 -36.80 -20.14 18.12
C ARG A 42 -35.35 -19.93 18.61
N HIS A 43 -34.74 -18.95 17.93
CA HIS A 43 -33.78 -17.92 18.39
C HIS A 43 -32.34 -18.33 18.76
N HIS A 44 -31.45 -18.32 17.75
CA HIS A 44 -30.27 -17.42 17.76
C HIS A 44 -29.65 -17.40 16.36
N LEU A 45 -29.71 -16.26 15.67
CA LEU A 45 -28.95 -16.02 14.45
C LEU A 45 -27.47 -15.85 14.88
N MET A 46 -26.70 -16.93 14.94
CA MET A 46 -25.25 -16.84 15.10
C MET A 46 -24.66 -16.44 13.75
N VAL A 47 -24.22 -15.18 13.67
CA VAL A 47 -23.27 -14.69 12.68
C VAL A 47 -22.09 -15.65 12.66
N THR A 48 -21.94 -16.44 11.59
CA THR A 48 -20.72 -17.17 11.31
C THR A 48 -19.62 -16.14 11.07
N ARG A 49 -18.90 -15.77 12.15
CA ARG A 49 -17.55 -15.21 12.03
C ARG A 49 -16.76 -16.26 11.27
N SER A 50 -16.43 -15.93 10.03
CA SER A 50 -15.32 -16.55 9.33
C SER A 50 -14.14 -16.54 10.30
N LEU A 51 -13.79 -17.73 10.79
CA LEU A 51 -12.54 -17.98 11.49
C LEU A 51 -11.46 -17.80 10.43
N CYS A 52 -11.07 -16.55 10.18
CA CYS A 52 -9.78 -16.25 9.60
C CYS A 52 -8.76 -16.83 10.58
N SER A 53 -8.09 -17.88 10.13
CA SER A 53 -7.06 -18.60 10.83
C SER A 53 -6.08 -17.61 11.48
N ALA A 54 -5.92 -17.75 12.79
CA ALA A 54 -4.83 -17.15 13.54
C ALA A 54 -3.53 -17.91 13.24
N ASP A 55 -3.17 -18.00 11.96
CA ASP A 55 -1.91 -18.56 11.54
C ASP A 55 -0.81 -17.57 11.94
N SER A 56 0.01 -18.03 12.88
CA SER A 56 1.30 -17.50 13.32
C SER A 56 1.94 -16.50 12.35
N TYR A 57 1.94 -15.21 12.70
CA TYR A 57 2.98 -14.30 12.24
C TYR A 57 4.31 -14.86 12.77
N SER A 58 5.05 -15.55 11.92
CA SER A 58 6.49 -15.70 12.10
C SER A 58 7.05 -14.33 12.46
N ASN A 59 7.99 -14.32 13.40
CA ASN A 59 8.78 -13.18 13.84
C ASN A 59 9.54 -12.53 12.67
N GLU A 60 8.82 -11.94 11.71
CA GLU A 60 9.35 -10.94 10.80
C GLU A 60 9.71 -9.77 11.70
N LYS A 61 11.01 -9.54 11.82
CA LYS A 61 11.53 -8.48 12.65
C LYS A 61 11.02 -7.15 12.09
N THR A 62 9.97 -6.61 12.71
CA THR A 62 9.64 -5.19 12.62
C THR A 62 10.89 -4.39 12.99
N PHE A 63 11.07 -3.20 12.38
CA PHE A 63 12.23 -2.34 12.62
C PHE A 63 12.58 -2.24 14.11
N ASP A 64 13.84 -2.38 14.47
CA ASP A 64 14.29 -2.25 15.86
C ASP A 64 14.30 -0.77 16.27
N LYS A 65 14.64 0.13 15.35
CA LYS A 65 14.73 1.57 15.57
C LYS A 65 14.30 2.39 14.36
N ILE A 66 13.38 3.33 14.57
CA ILE A 66 12.85 4.26 13.56
C ILE A 66 13.15 5.70 13.96
N LEU A 67 13.57 6.52 12.99
CA LEU A 67 13.66 7.97 13.14
C LEU A 67 12.41 8.64 12.59
N VAL A 68 11.83 9.56 13.35
CA VAL A 68 10.66 10.33 12.94
C VAL A 68 11.14 11.70 12.46
N ALA A 69 11.12 11.90 11.15
CA ALA A 69 11.58 13.13 10.50
C ALA A 69 10.48 14.19 10.44
N ASN A 70 9.85 14.46 11.60
CA ASN A 70 8.74 15.42 11.72
C ASN A 70 8.64 15.96 13.17
N ARG A 71 7.73 16.89 13.42
CA ARG A 71 7.48 17.55 14.71
C ARG A 71 6.00 17.55 15.09
N GLY A 72 5.69 17.95 16.32
CA GLY A 72 4.31 18.21 16.73
C GLY A 72 3.47 16.95 16.92
N GLU A 73 2.18 17.01 16.57
CA GLU A 73 1.23 15.94 16.89
C GLU A 73 1.49 14.67 16.07
N ILE A 74 1.93 14.82 14.81
CA ILE A 74 2.17 13.70 13.92
C ILE A 74 3.36 12.88 14.40
N ALA A 75 4.40 13.55 14.89
CA ALA A 75 5.53 12.86 15.52
C ALA A 75 5.08 12.11 16.77
N CYS A 76 4.27 12.72 17.63
CA CYS A 76 3.69 12.04 18.79
C CYS A 76 2.83 10.83 18.40
N ARG A 77 2.04 10.93 17.33
CA ARG A 77 1.17 9.84 16.83
C ARG A 77 1.99 8.65 16.36
N VAL A 78 3.04 8.90 15.58
CA VAL A 78 3.96 7.85 15.09
C VAL A 78 4.67 7.20 16.28
N ILE A 79 5.24 8.00 17.18
CA ILE A 79 5.95 7.49 18.37
C ILE A 79 5.03 6.61 19.22
N LYS A 80 3.78 7.03 19.48
CA LYS A 80 2.80 6.21 20.21
C LYS A 80 2.56 4.85 19.56
N THR A 81 2.56 4.79 18.23
CA THR A 81 2.34 3.54 17.49
C THR A 81 3.58 2.64 17.60
N CYS A 82 4.77 3.19 17.36
CA CYS A 82 6.03 2.48 17.52
C CYS A 82 6.21 1.91 18.94
N LYS A 83 5.88 2.69 19.98
CA LYS A 83 5.94 2.23 21.38
C LYS A 83 5.01 1.06 21.67
N LYS A 84 3.78 1.07 21.12
CA LYS A 84 2.85 -0.07 21.24
C LYS A 84 3.39 -1.33 20.56
N MET A 85 4.21 -1.17 19.53
CA MET A 85 4.84 -2.25 18.78
C MET A 85 6.21 -2.66 19.36
N GLY A 86 6.71 -1.99 20.40
CA GLY A 86 8.01 -2.26 20.99
C GLY A 86 9.21 -1.76 20.16
N ILE A 87 8.99 -0.86 19.21
CA ILE A 87 10.02 -0.29 18.33
C ILE A 87 10.62 0.97 18.98
N LYS A 88 11.94 1.08 18.99
CA LYS A 88 12.63 2.28 19.52
C LYS A 88 12.47 3.46 18.56
N THR A 89 12.33 4.64 19.12
CA THR A 89 12.03 5.87 18.37
C THR A 89 13.06 6.95 18.61
N VAL A 90 13.49 7.58 17.51
CA VAL A 90 14.35 8.77 17.52
C VAL A 90 13.53 9.95 17.02
N ALA A 91 13.41 11.02 17.81
CA ALA A 91 12.82 12.27 17.36
C ALA A 91 13.90 13.25 16.91
N ILE A 92 13.67 13.93 15.79
CA ILE A 92 14.44 15.13 15.43
C ILE A 92 13.77 16.38 15.98
N HIS A 93 14.57 17.38 16.33
CA HIS A 93 14.06 18.69 16.72
C HIS A 93 15.00 19.81 16.30
N SER A 94 14.45 21.02 16.19
CA SER A 94 15.25 22.25 16.14
C SER A 94 15.61 22.71 17.56
N ASP A 95 16.51 23.69 17.67
CA ASP A 95 16.90 24.28 18.97
C ASP A 95 15.69 24.76 19.79
N VAL A 96 14.71 25.39 19.13
CA VAL A 96 13.50 25.92 19.79
C VAL A 96 12.52 24.83 20.18
N ASP A 97 12.54 23.69 19.48
CA ASP A 97 11.64 22.58 19.71
C ASP A 97 12.18 21.57 20.74
N ALA A 98 13.35 21.82 21.35
CA ALA A 98 13.99 20.89 22.29
C ALA A 98 13.11 20.49 23.49
N SER A 99 12.20 21.36 23.92
CA SER A 99 11.28 21.09 25.04
C SER A 99 9.91 20.55 24.62
N SER A 100 9.72 20.27 23.32
CA SER A 100 8.45 19.83 22.74
C SER A 100 8.01 18.45 23.24
N VAL A 101 6.70 18.20 23.15
CA VAL A 101 6.09 16.96 23.62
C VAL A 101 6.61 15.74 22.86
N HIS A 102 6.82 15.84 21.54
CA HIS A 102 7.32 14.70 20.74
C HIS A 102 8.75 14.31 21.12
N VAL A 103 9.59 15.29 21.47
CA VAL A 103 10.96 15.07 21.95
C VAL A 103 10.96 14.30 23.27
N LYS A 104 10.16 14.76 24.24
CA LYS A 104 10.02 14.10 25.55
C LYS A 104 9.41 12.70 25.46
N MET A 105 8.66 12.45 24.39
CA MET A 105 7.99 11.17 24.17
C MET A 105 8.90 10.15 23.49
N ALA A 106 9.89 10.56 22.68
CA ALA A 106 10.79 9.63 22.01
C ALA A 106 11.80 8.99 22.99
N ASP A 107 12.42 7.90 22.57
CA ASP A 107 13.45 7.21 23.38
C ASP A 107 14.81 7.92 23.25
N GLU A 108 15.09 8.46 22.07
CA GLU A 108 16.27 9.27 21.76
C GLU A 108 15.83 10.54 21.01
N ALA A 109 16.59 11.62 21.16
CA ALA A 109 16.34 12.86 20.46
C ALA A 109 17.64 13.48 19.92
N VAL A 110 17.56 14.08 18.73
CA VAL A 110 18.70 14.72 18.07
C VAL A 110 18.32 16.11 17.60
N CYS A 111 19.14 17.11 17.98
CA CYS A 111 19.03 18.44 17.40
C CYS A 111 19.60 18.44 15.98
N VAL A 112 18.79 18.84 14.99
CA VAL A 112 19.17 18.88 13.57
C VAL A 112 19.43 20.30 13.07
N GLY A 113 19.29 21.32 13.92
CA GLY A 113 19.65 22.69 13.56
C GLY A 113 18.83 23.79 14.24
N PRO A 114 19.01 25.04 13.77
CA PRO A 114 18.40 26.22 14.39
C PRO A 114 16.91 26.33 14.10
N ALA A 115 16.26 27.32 14.72
CA ALA A 115 14.81 27.56 14.63
C ALA A 115 14.21 27.56 13.20
N PRO A 116 14.86 28.12 12.16
CA PRO A 116 14.29 28.12 10.82
C PRO A 116 14.14 26.71 10.26
N THR A 117 12.92 26.37 9.82
CA THR A 117 12.59 25.07 9.22
C THR A 117 13.49 24.68 8.06
N SER A 118 13.87 25.66 7.21
CA SER A 118 14.77 25.45 6.07
C SER A 118 16.16 24.96 6.47
N LYS A 119 16.60 25.27 7.70
CA LYS A 119 17.91 24.89 8.24
C LYS A 119 17.84 23.71 9.21
N SER A 120 16.64 23.23 9.55
CA SER A 120 16.41 22.13 10.49
C SER A 120 15.65 20.98 9.80
N TYR A 121 14.31 20.99 9.83
CA TYR A 121 13.48 19.88 9.33
C TYR A 121 13.53 19.66 7.81
N LEU A 122 14.00 20.64 7.03
CA LEU A 122 14.23 20.50 5.59
C LEU A 122 15.72 20.28 5.24
N ASN A 123 16.60 20.27 6.23
CA ASN A 123 18.02 20.04 6.03
C ASN A 123 18.29 18.53 5.93
N MET A 124 18.36 18.03 4.70
CA MET A 124 18.59 16.62 4.42
C MET A 124 19.91 16.13 5.01
N ASP A 125 20.99 16.91 4.90
CA ASP A 125 22.32 16.51 5.40
C ASP A 125 22.31 16.31 6.92
N ALA A 126 21.75 17.26 7.67
CA ALA A 126 21.63 17.15 9.13
C ALA A 126 20.77 15.96 9.57
N ILE A 127 19.71 15.65 8.82
CA ILE A 127 18.86 14.47 9.09
C ILE A 127 19.63 13.18 8.78
N MET A 128 20.40 13.12 7.69
CA MET A 128 21.25 11.96 7.36
C MET A 128 22.31 11.73 8.44
N GLU A 129 22.95 12.79 8.94
CA GLU A 129 23.88 12.69 10.08
C GLU A 129 23.18 12.16 11.35
N ALA A 130 21.97 12.64 11.63
CA ALA A 130 21.18 12.16 12.77
C ALA A 130 20.84 10.66 12.63
N ILE A 131 20.51 10.18 11.43
CA ILE A 131 20.25 8.77 11.16
C ILE A 131 21.53 7.93 11.39
N LYS A 132 22.67 8.36 10.83
CA LYS A 132 23.96 7.69 11.00
C LYS A 132 24.38 7.60 12.47
N LYS A 133 24.21 8.70 13.22
CA LYS A 133 24.54 8.77 14.65
C LYS A 133 23.68 7.84 15.50
N THR A 134 22.38 7.75 15.20
CA THR A 134 21.42 6.98 16.00
C THR A 134 21.24 5.55 15.53
N ARG A 135 21.75 5.22 14.34
CA ARG A 135 21.63 3.91 13.66
C ARG A 135 20.16 3.51 13.47
N ALA A 136 19.31 4.47 13.11
CA ALA A 136 17.92 4.19 12.75
C ALA A 136 17.89 3.42 11.42
N GLN A 137 17.07 2.36 11.35
CA GLN A 137 16.95 1.49 10.17
C GLN A 137 15.91 2.01 9.19
N ALA A 138 14.98 2.83 9.66
CA ALA A 138 13.94 3.41 8.85
C ALA A 138 13.59 4.83 9.29
N VAL A 139 13.05 5.60 8.35
CA VAL A 139 12.61 6.98 8.57
C VAL A 139 11.13 7.10 8.27
N HIS A 140 10.38 7.61 9.24
CA HIS A 140 8.99 8.01 9.05
C HIS A 140 8.91 9.52 8.81
N PRO A 141 8.56 9.98 7.59
CA PRO A 141 8.55 11.41 7.28
C PRO A 141 7.30 12.13 7.81
N GLY A 142 6.23 11.40 8.15
CA GLY A 142 4.96 12.01 8.52
C GLY A 142 4.29 12.62 7.29
N TYR A 143 3.82 13.86 7.42
CA TYR A 143 3.30 14.66 6.30
C TYR A 143 3.99 16.02 6.25
N GLY A 144 3.95 16.67 5.08
CA GLY A 144 4.72 17.89 4.83
C GLY A 144 6.23 17.65 4.89
N PHE A 145 7.01 18.73 5.01
CA PHE A 145 8.48 18.69 5.01
C PHE A 145 9.07 17.86 3.85
N LEU A 146 9.71 16.73 4.17
CA LEU A 146 10.38 15.85 3.21
C LEU A 146 9.53 14.62 2.82
N SER A 147 8.28 14.53 3.26
CA SER A 147 7.40 13.37 2.97
C SER A 147 7.11 13.17 1.48
N GLU A 148 7.13 14.25 0.69
CA GLU A 148 6.89 14.21 -0.77
C GLU A 148 8.18 14.50 -1.56
N ASN A 149 9.34 14.51 -0.90
CA ASN A 149 10.61 14.82 -1.55
C ASN A 149 11.26 13.54 -2.12
N LYS A 150 11.26 13.43 -3.45
CA LYS A 150 11.86 12.30 -4.17
C LYS A 150 13.36 12.13 -3.90
N GLU A 151 14.10 13.23 -3.75
CA GLU A 151 15.54 13.18 -3.55
C GLU A 151 15.84 12.64 -2.16
N PHE A 152 15.09 13.06 -1.15
CA PHE A 152 15.25 12.51 0.20
C PHE A 152 15.03 10.98 0.24
N ALA A 153 13.98 10.46 -0.40
CA ALA A 153 13.74 9.02 -0.47
C ALA A 153 14.85 8.26 -1.22
N LYS A 154 15.43 8.85 -2.27
CA LYS A 154 16.60 8.26 -2.97
C LYS A 154 17.84 8.23 -2.09
N TYR A 155 18.13 9.31 -1.37
CA TYR A 155 19.28 9.40 -0.46
C TYR A 155 19.19 8.34 0.65
N LEU A 156 18.00 8.10 1.19
CA LEU A 156 17.78 7.04 2.18
C LEU A 156 18.01 5.64 1.58
N ALA A 157 17.48 5.39 0.38
CA ALA A 157 17.67 4.11 -0.30
C ALA A 157 19.14 3.83 -0.64
N ALA A 158 19.92 4.86 -0.97
CA ALA A 158 21.36 4.74 -1.25
C ALA A 158 22.19 4.35 -0.02
N GLU A 159 21.67 4.56 1.19
CA GLU A 159 22.33 4.28 2.47
C GLU A 159 21.65 3.09 3.19
N ASP A 160 20.88 2.28 2.46
CA ASP A 160 20.14 1.12 2.96
C ASP A 160 19.17 1.44 4.12
N ILE A 161 18.66 2.68 4.18
CA ILE A 161 17.68 3.12 5.16
C ILE A 161 16.28 3.08 4.52
N ILE A 162 15.34 2.41 5.18
CA ILE A 162 13.98 2.28 4.65
C ILE A 162 13.19 3.57 4.85
N PHE A 163 12.67 4.11 3.75
CA PHE A 163 11.70 5.20 3.78
C PHE A 163 10.29 4.63 4.01
N ILE A 164 9.64 5.01 5.12
CA ILE A 164 8.27 4.59 5.43
C ILE A 164 7.31 5.49 4.66
N GLY A 165 7.11 5.15 3.39
CA GLY A 165 6.27 5.87 2.45
C GLY A 165 6.19 5.14 1.10
N PRO A 166 5.59 5.77 0.08
CA PRO A 166 5.57 5.22 -1.27
C PRO A 166 6.98 5.20 -1.88
N ASP A 167 7.13 4.43 -2.96
CA ASP A 167 8.37 4.36 -3.72
C ASP A 167 8.68 5.69 -4.44
N THR A 168 9.95 5.90 -4.78
CA THR A 168 10.43 7.15 -5.40
C THR A 168 9.73 7.45 -6.73
N CYS A 169 9.35 6.43 -7.50
CA CYS A 169 8.63 6.60 -8.76
C CYS A 169 7.20 7.09 -8.50
N ALA A 170 6.48 6.52 -7.54
CA ALA A 170 5.16 7.01 -7.16
C ALA A 170 5.19 8.43 -6.59
N ILE A 171 6.19 8.78 -5.75
CA ILE A 171 6.35 10.16 -5.25
C ILE A 171 6.48 11.14 -6.41
N GLN A 172 7.32 10.82 -7.40
CA GLN A 172 7.53 11.68 -8.56
C GLN A 172 6.27 11.79 -9.42
N ALA A 173 5.66 10.65 -9.78
CA ALA A 173 4.51 10.63 -10.67
C ALA A 173 3.28 11.34 -10.08
N MET A 174 3.15 11.33 -8.75
CA MET A 174 2.04 11.98 -8.06
C MET A 174 2.33 13.45 -7.67
N GLY A 175 3.60 13.85 -7.59
CA GLY A 175 3.99 15.22 -7.25
C GLY A 175 3.74 16.23 -8.37
N ASP A 176 3.81 15.81 -9.64
CA ASP A 176 3.47 16.65 -10.78
C ASP A 176 1.97 16.57 -11.10
N LYS A 177 1.29 17.72 -11.09
CA LYS A 177 -0.17 17.81 -11.32
C LYS A 177 -0.60 17.36 -12.71
N ILE A 178 0.25 17.52 -13.72
CA ILE A 178 -0.01 17.10 -15.09
C ILE A 178 0.25 15.59 -15.21
N GLU A 179 1.41 15.13 -14.74
CA GLU A 179 1.78 13.71 -14.80
C GLU A 179 0.78 12.83 -14.03
N SER A 180 0.38 13.25 -12.83
CA SER A 180 -0.62 12.56 -12.00
C SER A 180 -1.98 12.45 -12.67
N LYS A 181 -2.45 13.51 -13.37
CA LYS A 181 -3.71 13.48 -14.12
C LYS A 181 -3.62 12.53 -15.33
N LEU A 182 -2.49 12.55 -16.06
CA LEU A 182 -2.26 11.63 -17.17
C LEU A 182 -2.22 10.17 -16.69
N LEU A 183 -1.59 9.90 -15.55
CA LEU A 183 -1.56 8.57 -14.92
C LEU A 183 -2.96 8.13 -14.50
N ALA A 184 -3.74 9.00 -13.87
CA ALA A 184 -5.13 8.72 -13.48
C ALA A 184 -6.01 8.39 -14.70
N LYS A 185 -5.89 9.15 -15.80
CA LYS A 185 -6.59 8.88 -17.06
C LYS A 185 -6.20 7.52 -17.66
N LYS A 186 -4.90 7.21 -17.69
CA LYS A 186 -4.38 5.89 -18.14
C LYS A 186 -4.94 4.75 -17.29
N ALA A 187 -5.07 4.97 -15.98
CA ALA A 187 -5.65 4.02 -15.04
C ALA A 187 -7.19 3.97 -15.08
N LYS A 188 -7.84 4.71 -16.01
CA LYS A 188 -9.30 4.82 -16.14
C LYS A 188 -9.99 5.33 -14.86
N VAL A 189 -9.29 6.14 -14.07
CA VAL A 189 -9.86 6.86 -12.93
C VAL A 189 -10.56 8.11 -13.45
N ASN A 190 -11.78 8.36 -12.98
CA ASN A 190 -12.53 9.56 -13.33
C ASN A 190 -11.79 10.81 -12.83
N THR A 191 -11.33 11.65 -13.76
CA THR A 191 -10.69 12.94 -13.46
C THR A 191 -11.65 14.08 -13.77
N ILE A 192 -11.52 15.21 -13.06
CA ILE A 192 -12.25 16.43 -13.38
C ILE A 192 -11.91 16.86 -14.82
N PRO A 193 -12.92 17.10 -15.69
CA PRO A 193 -12.68 17.61 -17.03
C PRO A 193 -11.86 18.90 -16.99
N GLY A 194 -10.83 18.97 -17.80
CA GLY A 194 -9.91 20.09 -17.79
C GLY A 194 -8.88 19.97 -18.91
N PHE A 195 -8.08 21.02 -19.08
CA PHE A 195 -6.95 21.00 -19.99
C PHE A 195 -5.77 20.24 -19.36
N ASP A 196 -5.10 19.44 -20.19
CA ASP A 196 -3.97 18.59 -19.77
C ASP A 196 -2.61 19.23 -20.08
N GLY A 197 -2.58 20.40 -20.72
CA GLY A 197 -1.36 21.11 -21.09
C GLY A 197 -1.09 22.35 -20.25
N VAL A 198 0.03 22.99 -20.54
CA VAL A 198 0.36 24.32 -20.02
C VAL A 198 -0.35 25.37 -20.87
N VAL A 199 -1.10 26.26 -20.24
CA VAL A 199 -1.75 27.39 -20.92
C VAL A 199 -0.71 28.48 -21.14
N LYS A 200 -0.54 28.92 -22.39
CA LYS A 200 0.52 29.86 -22.79
C LYS A 200 0.09 31.31 -22.69
N ASP A 201 -1.17 31.61 -23.01
CA ASP A 201 -1.69 32.96 -23.05
C ASP A 201 -3.17 33.06 -22.63
N ALA A 202 -3.63 34.28 -22.40
CA ALA A 202 -4.99 34.56 -21.96
C ALA A 202 -6.04 34.18 -23.01
N ASP A 203 -5.73 34.31 -24.31
CA ASP A 203 -6.66 33.97 -25.39
C ASP A 203 -6.88 32.45 -25.48
N GLU A 204 -5.83 31.67 -25.28
CA GLU A 204 -5.87 30.21 -25.14
C GLU A 204 -6.68 29.79 -23.92
N ALA A 205 -6.51 30.47 -22.79
CA ALA A 205 -7.32 30.23 -21.60
C ALA A 205 -8.83 30.42 -21.88
N VAL A 206 -9.21 31.47 -22.60
CA VAL A 206 -10.61 31.73 -22.97
C VAL A 206 -11.16 30.68 -23.94
N ARG A 207 -10.35 30.21 -24.91
CA ARG A 207 -10.74 29.11 -25.81
C ARG A 207 -11.01 27.83 -25.03
N ILE A 208 -10.07 27.43 -24.18
CA ILE A 208 -10.16 26.24 -23.33
C ILE A 208 -11.39 26.31 -22.40
N ALA A 209 -11.65 27.46 -21.78
CA ALA A 209 -12.80 27.64 -20.91
C ALA A 209 -14.15 27.51 -21.65
N ARG A 210 -14.21 27.89 -22.94
CA ARG A 210 -15.40 27.69 -23.78
C ARG A 210 -15.60 26.21 -24.13
N GLU A 211 -14.53 25.45 -24.31
CA GLU A 211 -14.57 24.02 -24.67
C GLU A 211 -14.98 23.13 -23.48
N ILE A 212 -14.42 23.38 -22.29
CA ILE A 212 -14.74 22.61 -21.07
C ILE A 212 -16.15 22.95 -20.54
N GLY A 213 -16.64 24.14 -20.88
CA GLY A 213 -17.88 24.71 -20.34
C GLY A 213 -17.58 25.67 -19.20
N LYS A 214 -18.37 26.75 -19.11
CA LYS A 214 -18.28 27.69 -17.99
C LYS A 214 -19.00 27.12 -16.77
N PHE A 215 -18.48 27.37 -15.57
CA PHE A 215 -19.25 27.33 -14.33
C PHE A 215 -20.26 28.49 -14.32
N LEU A 216 -21.26 28.47 -15.20
CA LEU A 216 -22.39 29.39 -15.16
C LEU A 216 -23.61 28.56 -14.76
N ASN A 217 -24.03 28.75 -13.50
CA ASN A 217 -25.43 28.57 -13.10
C ASN A 217 -26.24 29.72 -13.69
#